data_AF-A0A5C8VDE1-F1
#
_entry.id   AF-A0A5C8VDE1-F1
#
_cell.length_a   1.000
_cell.length_b   1.000
_cell.length_c   1.000
_cell.angle_alpha   90.00
_cell.angle_beta   90.00
_cell.angle_gamma   90.00
#
_symmetry.space_group_name_H-M   'P 1'
#
loop_
_entity.id
_entity.type
_entity.pdbx_description
1 polymer ?
#
loop_
_entity_poly.entity_id
_entity_poly.type
_entity_poly.pdbx_seq_one_letter_code
_entity_poly.pdbx_strand_id
1 'polypeptide(L)'
;MTQSHFIRAATKSASTLIRRILIGRVPKLFDGKFYLQNNRDVAASGIDPFLHYVWRGASQNRDAAEDFDTAFFRDQSGPTRLDPVRHYIRFGAAAGLDPNPGFSSASYLIRYPDIAASGVNPLLHYRTNGRLEGRVAKPSASKTLEIACLRAVPSRHIHNLPSKPGHPFSITLLPNLQGDEQYKPARRLCYFLRLTHDEIALLVNALETTQANCHAEITLDVDTTPDPSSATDRKAAEVSPHMRPTLNTLLAAFENCYASFHDDTAQIRYAELRLWDLRETEARVAEIFPAGAVRICTRSHI
;
A
#
# COMPACT_ATOMS: atom_id res chain seq x y z
N MET A 1 -4.97 17.10 39.87
CA MET A 1 -3.91 16.42 39.08
C MET A 1 -3.58 15.11 39.77
N THR A 2 -3.84 13.97 39.13
CA THR A 2 -3.74 12.62 39.73
C THR A 2 -2.30 12.11 39.76
N GLN A 3 -1.94 11.32 40.78
CA GLN A 3 -0.60 10.76 41.03
C GLN A 3 0.02 10.05 39.80
N SER A 4 -0.80 9.42 38.96
CA SER A 4 -0.41 8.80 37.68
C SER A 4 0.20 9.78 36.68
N HIS A 5 -0.33 11.01 36.58
CA HIS A 5 0.18 12.03 35.68
C HIS A 5 1.57 12.51 36.10
N PHE A 6 1.83 12.57 37.41
CA PHE A 6 3.10 13.00 37.98
C PHE A 6 4.21 11.95 37.73
N ILE A 7 3.91 10.67 37.97
CA ILE A 7 4.84 9.56 37.70
C ILE A 7 5.22 9.53 36.22
N ARG A 8 4.25 9.66 35.32
CA ARG A 8 4.49 9.64 33.86
C ARG A 8 5.35 10.83 33.42
N ALA A 9 5.13 12.02 33.99
CA ALA A 9 5.94 13.20 33.71
C ALA A 9 7.39 13.05 34.23
N ALA A 10 7.56 12.48 35.42
CA ALA A 10 8.87 12.18 35.99
C ALA A 10 9.63 11.14 35.14
N THR A 11 8.98 10.05 34.73
CA THR A 11 9.55 9.02 33.84
C THR A 11 9.98 9.62 32.50
N LYS A 12 9.14 10.46 31.89
CA LYS A 12 9.48 11.14 30.64
C LYS A 12 10.71 12.02 30.79
N SER A 13 10.79 12.78 31.88
CA SER A 13 11.91 13.69 32.15
C SER A 13 13.22 12.92 32.35
N ALA A 14 13.19 11.87 33.19
CA ALA A 14 14.34 11.02 33.45
C ALA A 14 14.82 10.28 32.18
N SER A 15 13.90 9.64 31.44
CA SER A 15 14.23 8.95 30.19
C SER A 15 14.73 9.90 29.10
N THR A 16 14.21 11.14 29.05
CA THR A 16 14.73 12.17 28.14
C THR A 16 16.17 12.55 28.49
N LEU A 17 16.49 12.67 29.79
CA LEU A 17 17.85 12.95 30.24
C LEU A 17 18.80 11.80 29.87
N ILE A 18 18.39 10.56 30.14
CA ILE A 18 19.14 9.35 29.76
C ILE A 18 19.40 9.32 28.26
N ARG A 19 18.36 9.56 27.44
CA ARG A 19 18.51 9.66 25.98
C ARG A 19 19.55 10.71 25.60
N ARG A 20 19.47 11.91 26.18
CA ARG A 20 20.40 13.00 25.84
C ARG A 20 21.85 12.63 26.16
N ILE A 21 22.10 11.95 27.28
CA ILE A 21 23.45 11.56 27.72
C ILE A 21 23.99 10.36 26.92
N LEU A 22 23.21 9.28 26.81
CA LEU A 22 23.70 8.01 26.26
C LEU A 22 23.54 7.89 24.75
N ILE A 23 22.50 8.51 24.17
CA ILE A 23 22.11 8.32 22.77
C ILE A 23 22.29 9.62 21.96
N GLY A 24 22.14 10.78 22.59
CA GLY A 24 22.27 12.09 21.95
C GLY A 24 20.98 12.57 21.26
N ARG A 25 21.15 13.37 20.20
CA ARG A 25 20.05 14.06 19.51
C ARG A 25 19.16 13.07 18.75
N VAL A 26 17.86 13.34 18.75
CA VAL A 26 16.85 12.60 17.96
C VAL A 26 17.05 12.96 16.48
N PRO A 27 17.25 11.97 15.58
CA PRO A 27 17.35 12.21 14.15
C PRO A 27 16.05 12.76 13.57
N LYS A 28 16.15 13.63 12.56
CA LYS A 28 14.97 14.25 11.91
C LYS A 28 14.03 13.23 11.25
N LEU A 29 14.54 12.05 10.88
CA LEU A 29 13.73 11.00 10.28
C LEU A 29 12.89 10.21 11.29
N PHE A 30 13.12 10.36 12.60
CA PHE A 30 12.29 9.76 13.65
C PHE A 30 11.13 10.68 14.03
N ASP A 31 9.91 10.18 13.93
CA ASP A 31 8.70 10.90 14.33
C ASP A 31 8.17 10.36 15.67
N GLY A 32 8.43 11.09 16.74
CA GLY A 32 7.99 10.71 18.08
C GLY A 32 6.46 10.72 18.26
N LYS A 33 5.73 11.55 17.51
CA LYS A 33 4.26 11.60 17.60
C LYS A 33 3.67 10.36 16.94
N PHE A 34 4.07 10.06 15.72
CA PHE A 34 3.72 8.82 15.01
C PHE A 34 4.07 7.59 15.85
N TYR A 35 5.29 7.56 16.39
CA TYR A 35 5.76 6.43 17.19
C TYR A 35 4.87 6.20 18.41
N LEU A 36 4.50 7.23 19.16
CA LEU A 36 3.62 7.08 20.33
C LEU A 36 2.17 6.74 19.96
N GLN A 37 1.67 7.25 18.84
CA GLN A 37 0.33 6.92 18.34
C GLN A 37 0.20 5.44 17.99
N ASN A 38 1.21 4.86 17.35
CA ASN A 38 1.23 3.46 16.94
C ASN A 38 1.66 2.50 18.06
N ASN A 39 2.29 3.02 19.13
CA ASN A 39 2.82 2.23 20.24
C ASN A 39 2.21 2.68 21.58
N ARG A 40 0.95 2.30 21.80
CA ARG A 40 0.16 2.69 22.98
C ARG A 40 0.78 2.26 24.30
N ASP A 41 1.50 1.14 24.31
CA ASP A 41 2.27 0.64 25.45
C ASP A 41 3.38 1.64 25.86
N VAL A 42 4.13 2.14 24.87
CA VAL A 42 5.18 3.14 25.08
C VAL A 42 4.55 4.46 25.52
N ALA A 43 3.45 4.87 24.89
CA ALA A 43 2.72 6.06 25.29
C ALA A 43 2.28 5.98 26.75
N ALA A 44 1.67 4.88 27.18
CA ALA A 44 1.25 4.66 28.57
C ALA A 44 2.43 4.70 29.54
N SER A 45 3.58 4.14 29.17
CA SER A 45 4.79 4.10 30.00
C SER A 45 5.39 5.49 30.31
N GLY A 46 5.18 6.46 29.43
CA GLY A 46 5.79 7.79 29.53
C GLY A 46 7.30 7.83 29.20
N ILE A 47 7.90 6.72 28.78
CA ILE A 47 9.30 6.69 28.33
C ILE A 47 9.48 7.55 27.08
N ASP A 48 10.62 8.23 26.95
CA ASP A 48 11.02 8.92 25.73
C ASP A 48 10.93 7.96 24.52
N PRO A 49 10.17 8.31 23.46
CA PRO A 49 9.88 7.40 22.36
C PRO A 49 11.12 6.99 21.59
N PHE A 50 12.10 7.90 21.44
CA PHE A 50 13.31 7.60 20.70
C PHE A 50 14.27 6.73 21.51
N LEU A 51 14.36 6.94 22.83
CA LEU A 51 15.06 6.02 23.72
C LEU A 51 14.49 4.60 23.58
N HIS A 52 13.15 4.48 23.65
CA HIS A 52 12.49 3.19 23.50
C HIS A 52 12.77 2.57 22.12
N TYR A 53 12.70 3.36 21.04
CA TYR A 53 12.98 2.89 19.69
C TYR A 53 14.37 2.26 19.58
N VAL A 54 15.40 2.96 20.04
CA VAL A 54 16.79 2.49 19.96
C VAL A 54 17.02 1.22 20.79
N TRP A 55 16.44 1.14 22.00
CA TRP A 55 16.67 0.01 22.90
C TRP A 55 15.83 -1.24 22.59
N ARG A 56 14.60 -1.06 22.12
CA ARG A 56 13.67 -2.18 21.86
C ARG A 56 12.92 -2.07 20.55
N GLY A 57 12.47 -0.86 20.19
CA GLY A 57 11.55 -0.70 19.06
C GLY A 57 12.13 -1.21 17.74
N ALA A 58 13.39 -0.89 17.47
CA ALA A 58 14.07 -1.29 16.25
C ALA A 58 14.21 -2.82 16.11
N SER A 59 14.58 -3.52 17.19
CA SER A 59 14.68 -4.99 17.18
C SER A 59 13.31 -5.68 17.10
N GLN A 60 12.26 -4.98 17.51
CA GLN A 60 10.86 -5.40 17.37
C GLN A 60 10.23 -4.97 16.03
N ASN A 61 11.02 -4.45 15.09
CA ASN A 61 10.53 -3.97 13.79
C ASN A 61 9.45 -2.88 13.90
N ARG A 62 9.43 -2.09 14.98
CA ARG A 62 8.50 -0.95 15.08
C ARG A 62 8.98 0.17 14.17
N ASP A 63 8.10 0.80 13.42
CA ASP A 63 8.48 1.84 12.46
C ASP A 63 8.83 3.16 13.15
N ALA A 64 9.88 3.82 12.67
CA ALA A 64 10.38 5.06 13.24
C ALA A 64 9.55 6.29 12.83
N ALA A 65 8.90 6.21 11.68
CA ALA A 65 8.06 7.22 11.07
C ALA A 65 7.18 6.55 10.01
N GLU A 66 6.16 7.26 9.53
CA GLU A 66 5.25 6.77 8.48
C GLU A 66 5.97 6.37 7.17
N ASP A 67 7.05 7.07 6.84
CA ASP A 67 7.87 6.87 5.64
C ASP A 67 9.20 6.13 5.93
N PHE A 68 9.31 5.41 7.06
CA PHE A 68 10.48 4.61 7.38
C PHE A 68 10.07 3.22 7.91
N ASP A 69 10.18 2.21 7.05
CA ASP A 69 9.89 0.81 7.37
C ASP A 69 11.14 0.16 7.98
N THR A 70 11.09 -0.04 9.31
CA THR A 70 12.24 -0.54 10.07
C THR A 70 12.59 -1.97 9.64
N ALA A 71 11.59 -2.82 9.37
CA ALA A 71 11.83 -4.21 8.99
C ALA A 71 12.49 -4.28 7.62
N PHE A 72 11.94 -3.55 6.66
CA PHE A 72 12.42 -3.48 5.29
C PHE A 72 13.85 -2.96 5.20
N PHE A 73 14.17 -1.90 5.95
CA PHE A 73 15.52 -1.37 5.97
C PHE A 73 16.51 -2.36 6.60
N ARG A 74 16.13 -3.01 7.71
CA ARG A 74 16.99 -3.98 8.41
C ARG A 74 17.31 -5.21 7.57
N ASP A 75 16.37 -5.64 6.74
CA ASP A 75 16.56 -6.76 5.81
C ASP A 75 17.69 -6.48 4.83
N GLN A 76 17.71 -5.26 4.26
CA GLN A 76 18.78 -4.81 3.37
C GLN A 76 20.10 -4.51 4.09
N SER A 77 20.04 -3.80 5.23
CA SER A 77 21.24 -3.35 5.93
C SER A 77 21.98 -4.47 6.66
N GLY A 78 21.29 -5.58 6.95
CA GLY A 78 21.79 -6.61 7.84
C GLY A 78 22.00 -6.10 9.28
N PRO A 79 22.72 -6.88 10.12
CA PRO A 79 23.01 -6.50 11.50
C PRO A 79 23.98 -5.32 11.57
N THR A 80 23.62 -4.28 12.33
CA THR A 80 24.44 -3.07 12.51
C THR A 80 24.50 -2.66 13.98
N ARG A 81 25.54 -1.91 14.37
CA ARG A 81 25.66 -1.32 15.72
C ARG A 81 24.82 -0.06 15.92
N LEU A 82 24.34 0.55 14.83
CA LEU A 82 23.48 1.73 14.87
C LEU A 82 22.02 1.31 14.80
N ASP A 83 21.14 2.14 15.39
CA ASP A 83 19.72 2.03 15.10
C ASP A 83 19.46 2.28 13.61
N PRO A 84 18.42 1.66 13.02
CA PRO A 84 18.12 1.71 11.60
C PRO A 84 18.07 3.13 11.02
N VAL A 85 17.45 4.07 11.74
CA VAL A 85 17.33 5.47 11.29
C VAL A 85 18.69 6.14 11.18
N ARG A 86 19.54 5.99 12.21
CA ARG A 86 20.90 6.54 12.16
C ARG A 86 21.76 5.86 11.12
N HIS A 87 21.63 4.54 10.98
CA HIS A 87 22.36 3.79 9.96
C HIS A 87 22.00 4.31 8.57
N TYR A 88 20.71 4.47 8.28
CA TYR A 88 20.24 5.01 7.01
C TYR A 88 20.76 6.43 6.73
N ILE A 89 20.66 7.33 7.72
CA ILE A 89 21.13 8.72 7.56
C ILE A 89 22.63 8.78 7.29
N ARG A 90 23.43 7.96 7.99
CA ARG A 90 24.89 8.07 7.97
C ARG A 90 25.53 7.27 6.83
N PHE A 91 24.96 6.12 6.48
CA PHE A 91 25.57 5.17 5.56
C PHE A 91 24.57 4.66 4.52
N GLY A 92 23.38 4.25 4.96
CA GLY A 92 22.45 3.50 4.11
C GLY A 92 22.03 4.24 2.85
N ALA A 93 21.65 5.51 2.96
CA ALA A 93 21.20 6.27 1.79
C ALA A 93 22.31 6.46 0.74
N ALA A 94 23.54 6.73 1.18
CA ALA A 94 24.70 6.87 0.28
C ALA A 94 25.10 5.53 -0.34
N ALA A 95 24.88 4.42 0.38
CA ALA A 95 25.06 3.07 -0.12
C ALA A 95 23.88 2.58 -1.00
N GLY A 96 22.90 3.44 -1.28
CA GLY A 96 21.74 3.09 -2.11
C GLY A 96 20.72 2.17 -1.43
N LEU A 97 20.80 1.99 -0.10
CA LEU A 97 19.79 1.25 0.65
C LEU A 97 18.50 2.05 0.74
N ASP A 98 17.37 1.36 0.73
CA ASP A 98 16.06 2.00 0.63
C ASP A 98 15.33 1.99 1.98
N PRO A 99 14.78 3.13 2.45
CA PRO A 99 14.18 3.26 3.78
C PRO A 99 12.77 2.68 3.89
N ASN A 100 12.10 2.53 2.75
CA ASN A 100 10.77 1.94 2.64
C ASN A 100 10.54 1.48 1.18
N PRO A 101 9.54 0.61 0.92
CA PRO A 101 9.28 0.10 -0.42
C PRO A 101 8.90 1.17 -1.47
N GLY A 102 8.30 2.30 -1.04
CA GLY A 102 7.85 3.38 -1.90
C GLY A 102 8.91 4.44 -2.20
N PHE A 103 10.17 4.25 -1.79
CA PHE A 103 11.22 5.23 -1.98
C PHE A 103 12.57 4.56 -2.28
N SER A 104 13.12 4.81 -3.47
CA SER A 104 14.49 4.45 -3.84
C SER A 104 15.45 5.61 -3.61
N SER A 105 16.39 5.43 -2.67
CA SER A 105 17.46 6.40 -2.38
C SER A 105 18.34 6.64 -3.60
N ALA A 106 18.77 5.55 -4.24
CA ALA A 106 19.64 5.61 -5.41
C ALA A 106 18.93 6.30 -6.59
N SER A 107 17.70 5.90 -6.91
CA SER A 107 16.95 6.50 -8.02
C SER A 107 16.66 7.97 -7.78
N TYR A 108 16.36 8.37 -6.54
CA TYR A 108 16.13 9.77 -6.19
C TYR A 108 17.38 10.62 -6.41
N LEU A 109 18.56 10.14 -5.97
CA LEU A 109 19.82 10.87 -6.14
C LEU A 109 20.27 10.91 -7.60
N ILE A 110 20.07 9.84 -8.37
CA ILE A 110 20.36 9.81 -9.82
C ILE A 110 19.47 10.81 -10.57
N ARG A 111 18.17 10.88 -10.21
CA ARG A 111 17.20 11.76 -10.86
C ARG A 111 17.41 13.23 -10.50
N TYR A 112 17.94 13.51 -9.30
CA TYR A 112 18.13 14.86 -8.77
C TYR A 112 19.60 15.11 -8.42
N PRO A 113 20.45 15.40 -9.42
CA PRO A 113 21.89 15.61 -9.22
C PRO A 113 22.23 16.76 -8.28
N ASP A 114 21.36 17.77 -8.17
CA ASP A 114 21.49 18.88 -7.23
C ASP A 114 21.40 18.41 -5.76
N ILE A 115 20.59 17.38 -5.49
CA ILE A 115 20.50 16.77 -4.16
C ILE A 115 21.71 15.88 -3.90
N ALA A 116 22.14 15.10 -4.91
CA ALA A 116 23.37 14.33 -4.81
C ALA A 116 24.59 15.23 -4.52
N ALA A 117 24.70 16.37 -5.20
CA ALA A 117 25.78 17.34 -5.00
C ALA A 117 25.72 18.05 -3.63
N SER A 118 24.52 18.29 -3.09
CA SER A 118 24.37 18.92 -1.77
C SER A 118 24.67 17.97 -0.60
N GLY A 119 24.72 16.65 -0.84
CA GLY A 119 24.96 15.64 0.19
C GLY A 119 23.82 15.50 1.20
N VAL A 120 22.66 16.13 0.96
CA VAL A 120 21.47 16.00 1.81
C VAL A 120 20.90 14.58 1.67
N ASN A 121 20.48 13.99 2.79
CA ASN A 121 19.84 12.67 2.76
C ASN A 121 18.56 12.71 1.90
N PRO A 122 18.40 11.79 0.93
CA PRO A 122 17.35 11.86 -0.09
C PRO A 122 15.93 11.77 0.48
N LEU A 123 15.69 10.88 1.45
CA LEU A 123 14.36 10.77 2.08
C LEU A 123 14.04 12.02 2.89
N LEU A 124 15.02 12.55 3.61
CA LEU A 124 14.84 13.79 4.38
C LEU A 124 14.52 14.96 3.44
N HIS A 125 15.25 15.11 2.34
CA HIS A 125 14.98 16.12 1.33
C HIS A 125 13.57 15.97 0.76
N TYR A 126 13.20 14.76 0.36
CA TYR A 126 11.89 14.49 -0.22
C TYR A 126 10.76 14.86 0.75
N ARG A 127 10.90 14.49 2.02
CA ARG A 127 9.93 14.81 3.08
C ARG A 127 9.76 16.31 3.31
N THR A 128 10.86 17.08 3.35
CA THR A 128 10.80 18.49 3.76
C THR A 128 10.58 19.46 2.61
N ASN A 129 11.10 19.14 1.43
CA ASN A 129 11.19 20.07 0.31
C ASN A 129 10.69 19.42 -0.98
N GLY A 130 11.22 18.23 -1.31
CA GLY A 130 11.01 17.59 -2.60
C GLY A 130 9.55 17.39 -2.98
N ARG A 131 8.66 17.01 -2.04
CA ARG A 131 7.21 16.90 -2.32
C ARG A 131 6.57 18.24 -2.71
N LEU A 132 6.91 19.31 -1.99
CA LEU A 132 6.39 20.66 -2.27
C LEU A 132 6.97 21.23 -3.56
N GLU A 133 8.18 20.84 -3.91
CA GLU A 133 8.85 21.17 -5.17
C GLU A 133 8.34 20.33 -6.36
N GLY A 134 7.39 19.41 -6.15
CA GLY A 134 6.88 18.52 -7.20
C GLY A 134 7.87 17.45 -7.67
N ARG A 135 8.92 17.17 -6.89
CA ARG A 135 9.85 16.08 -7.17
C ARG A 135 9.15 14.74 -6.96
N VAL A 136 9.50 13.75 -7.76
CA VAL A 136 8.89 12.43 -7.80
C VAL A 136 9.91 11.41 -7.31
N ALA A 137 9.56 10.68 -6.25
CA ALA A 137 10.30 9.51 -5.79
C ALA A 137 9.78 8.25 -6.49
N LYS A 138 10.71 7.39 -6.92
CA LYS A 138 10.37 6.06 -7.45
C LYS A 138 10.37 5.04 -6.30
N PRO A 139 9.61 3.94 -6.40
CA PRO A 139 9.70 2.77 -5.53
C PRO A 139 11.11 2.18 -5.51
N SER A 140 11.43 1.52 -4.40
CA SER A 140 12.66 0.74 -4.22
C SER A 140 12.79 -0.34 -5.29
N ALA A 141 13.94 -0.48 -5.96
CA ALA A 141 14.24 -1.60 -6.85
C ALA A 141 14.74 -2.85 -6.10
N SER A 142 15.23 -2.67 -4.86
CA SER A 142 15.59 -3.76 -3.93
C SER A 142 14.39 -4.64 -3.54
N LYS A 143 13.21 -4.29 -4.05
CA LYS A 143 12.02 -5.13 -4.07
C LYS A 143 11.36 -4.91 -5.42
N THR A 144 11.17 -5.97 -6.21
CA THR A 144 10.18 -5.95 -7.30
C THR A 144 8.86 -5.44 -6.71
N LEU A 145 8.01 -4.76 -7.50
CA LEU A 145 6.62 -4.39 -7.20
C LEU A 145 5.70 -5.59 -6.84
N GLU A 146 6.26 -6.67 -6.33
CA GLU A 146 5.62 -7.76 -5.65
C GLU A 146 5.49 -7.45 -4.13
N ILE A 147 4.30 -7.67 -3.57
CA ILE A 147 4.12 -8.03 -2.13
C ILE A 147 4.16 -6.86 -1.11
N ALA A 148 3.34 -5.83 -1.30
CA ALA A 148 2.72 -5.15 -0.15
C ALA A 148 1.23 -5.49 -0.07
N CYS A 149 0.50 -5.30 -1.16
CA CYS A 149 -0.90 -5.72 -1.31
C CYS A 149 -1.07 -7.26 -1.26
N LEU A 150 -0.11 -8.05 -1.75
CA LEU A 150 -0.15 -9.52 -1.69
C LEU A 150 0.52 -10.12 -0.45
N ARG A 151 1.04 -9.30 0.46
CA ARG A 151 1.77 -9.80 1.65
C ARG A 151 0.82 -10.61 2.53
N ALA A 152 1.20 -11.86 2.82
CA ALA A 152 0.40 -12.81 3.59
C ALA A 152 -1.00 -13.11 2.98
N VAL A 153 -1.20 -12.84 1.69
CA VAL A 153 -2.39 -13.29 0.95
C VAL A 153 -2.13 -14.72 0.47
N PRO A 154 -2.91 -15.72 0.90
CA PRO A 154 -2.79 -17.08 0.39
C PRO A 154 -3.02 -17.11 -1.12
N SER A 155 -2.30 -17.96 -1.87
CA SER A 155 -2.46 -18.05 -3.34
C SER A 155 -3.90 -18.29 -3.78
N ARG A 156 -4.69 -19.04 -3.00
CA ARG A 156 -6.14 -19.27 -3.23
C ARG A 156 -7.03 -18.02 -3.11
N HIS A 157 -6.50 -16.92 -2.59
CA HIS A 157 -7.18 -15.63 -2.41
C HIS A 157 -6.76 -14.61 -3.49
N ILE A 158 -5.94 -15.05 -4.46
CA ILE A 158 -5.45 -14.23 -5.57
C ILE A 158 -6.12 -14.76 -6.84
N HIS A 159 -6.92 -13.92 -7.45
CA HIS A 159 -7.72 -14.24 -8.63
C HIS A 159 -7.31 -13.32 -9.79
N ASN A 160 -7.37 -13.84 -11.01
CA ASN A 160 -7.14 -13.08 -12.23
C ASN A 160 -8.40 -13.13 -13.07
N LEU A 161 -8.86 -11.98 -13.55
CA LEU A 161 -10.00 -11.84 -14.43
C LEU A 161 -9.61 -11.12 -15.73
N PRO A 162 -10.01 -11.68 -16.89
CA PRO A 162 -10.73 -12.94 -17.02
C PRO A 162 -9.86 -14.16 -16.65
N SER A 163 -10.51 -15.21 -16.15
CA SER A 163 -9.84 -16.48 -15.79
C SER A 163 -9.19 -17.17 -17.00
N LYS A 164 -9.74 -16.91 -18.19
CA LYS A 164 -9.25 -17.39 -19.49
C LYS A 164 -9.44 -16.28 -20.53
N PRO A 165 -8.51 -16.09 -21.47
CA PRO A 165 -8.70 -15.14 -22.58
C PRO A 165 -10.02 -15.42 -23.33
N GLY A 166 -10.78 -14.37 -23.67
CA GLY A 166 -12.04 -14.48 -24.39
C GLY A 166 -13.26 -14.94 -23.56
N HIS A 167 -13.10 -15.20 -22.26
CA HIS A 167 -14.23 -15.48 -21.37
C HIS A 167 -14.71 -14.19 -20.68
N PRO A 168 -15.96 -13.74 -20.91
CA PRO A 168 -16.49 -12.58 -20.24
C PRO A 168 -16.70 -12.84 -18.74
N PHE A 169 -16.77 -11.76 -17.97
CA PHE A 169 -17.14 -11.80 -16.56
C PHE A 169 -17.95 -10.56 -16.21
N SER A 170 -18.66 -10.60 -15.08
CA SER A 170 -19.38 -9.46 -14.57
C SER A 170 -19.03 -9.16 -13.12
N ILE A 171 -19.06 -7.88 -12.77
CA ILE A 171 -18.88 -7.37 -11.42
C ILE A 171 -20.17 -6.64 -11.03
N THR A 172 -20.89 -7.19 -10.08
CA THR A 172 -22.14 -6.62 -9.57
C THR A 172 -21.91 -6.06 -8.17
N LEU A 173 -22.07 -4.74 -8.04
CA LEU A 173 -21.99 -4.03 -6.78
C LEU A 173 -23.35 -4.10 -6.09
N LEU A 174 -23.32 -4.56 -4.83
CA LEU A 174 -24.52 -4.85 -4.07
C LEU A 174 -24.61 -3.92 -2.87
N PRO A 175 -25.79 -3.34 -2.58
CA PRO A 175 -25.99 -2.58 -1.35
C PRO A 175 -25.93 -3.48 -0.10
N ASN A 176 -26.35 -4.73 -0.22
CA ASN A 176 -26.21 -5.75 0.82
C ASN A 176 -26.19 -7.16 0.20
N LEU A 177 -25.48 -8.10 0.84
CA LEU A 177 -25.52 -9.52 0.47
C LEU A 177 -26.65 -10.22 1.23
N GLN A 178 -27.56 -10.84 0.49
CA GLN A 178 -28.67 -11.64 1.00
C GLN A 178 -28.28 -13.13 0.90
N GLY A 179 -28.59 -13.93 1.92
CA GLY A 179 -28.51 -15.40 1.84
C GLY A 179 -27.74 -16.08 2.98
N ASP A 180 -28.11 -17.34 3.23
CA ASP A 180 -27.53 -18.25 4.24
C ASP A 180 -26.26 -18.97 3.72
N GLU A 181 -25.49 -18.30 2.85
CA GLU A 181 -24.27 -18.89 2.28
C GLU A 181 -23.18 -19.07 3.34
N GLN A 182 -22.36 -20.12 3.19
CA GLN A 182 -21.29 -20.43 4.13
C GLN A 182 -20.05 -19.55 3.87
N TYR A 183 -20.14 -18.29 4.29
CA TYR A 183 -19.04 -17.33 4.15
C TYR A 183 -17.82 -17.73 4.96
N LYS A 184 -16.64 -17.72 4.32
CA LYS A 184 -15.34 -17.93 4.96
C LYS A 184 -14.63 -16.59 5.16
N PRO A 185 -14.08 -16.32 6.36
CA PRO A 185 -13.32 -15.09 6.60
C PRO A 185 -12.00 -15.12 5.84
N ALA A 186 -11.65 -14.00 5.22
CA ALA A 186 -10.40 -13.77 4.54
C ALA A 186 -9.87 -12.37 4.91
N ARG A 187 -8.64 -12.30 5.43
CA ARG A 187 -8.00 -11.01 5.74
C ARG A 187 -7.91 -10.11 4.50
N ARG A 188 -7.66 -10.72 3.35
CA ARG A 188 -7.60 -10.04 2.06
C ARG A 188 -7.92 -11.00 0.92
N LEU A 189 -8.68 -10.52 -0.06
CA LEU A 189 -8.86 -11.12 -1.38
C LEU A 189 -8.36 -10.13 -2.44
N CYS A 190 -7.67 -10.63 -3.45
CA CYS A 190 -7.09 -9.82 -4.51
C CYS A 190 -7.59 -10.30 -5.86
N TYR A 191 -8.18 -9.38 -6.63
CA TYR A 191 -8.62 -9.60 -8.00
C TYR A 191 -7.81 -8.71 -8.94
N PHE A 192 -6.95 -9.32 -9.73
CA PHE A 192 -6.31 -8.65 -10.85
C PHE A 192 -7.27 -8.62 -12.03
N LEU A 193 -7.57 -7.43 -12.54
CA LEU A 193 -8.54 -7.21 -13.58
C LEU A 193 -7.85 -6.67 -14.84
N ARG A 194 -8.32 -7.15 -15.99
CA ARG A 194 -7.95 -6.65 -17.32
C ARG A 194 -9.09 -5.80 -17.89
N LEU A 195 -9.13 -4.55 -17.47
CA LEU A 195 -10.14 -3.56 -17.85
C LEU A 195 -9.54 -2.47 -18.74
N THR A 196 -10.32 -2.03 -19.72
CA THR A 196 -10.02 -0.83 -20.53
C THR A 196 -10.09 0.43 -19.68
N HIS A 197 -9.66 1.58 -20.25
CA HIS A 197 -9.73 2.84 -19.52
C HIS A 197 -11.17 3.21 -19.14
N ASP A 198 -12.11 3.03 -20.07
CA ASP A 198 -13.52 3.37 -19.87
C ASP A 198 -14.19 2.45 -18.85
N GLU A 199 -13.88 1.14 -18.86
CA GLU A 199 -14.43 0.21 -17.86
C GLU A 199 -13.92 0.47 -16.45
N ILE A 200 -12.66 0.92 -16.30
CA ILE A 200 -12.15 1.34 -15.00
C ILE A 200 -12.94 2.56 -14.50
N ALA A 201 -13.20 3.55 -15.36
CA ALA A 201 -14.01 4.71 -15.02
C ALA A 201 -15.46 4.33 -14.67
N LEU A 202 -16.06 3.40 -15.43
CA LEU A 202 -17.40 2.88 -15.15
C LEU A 202 -17.46 2.14 -13.80
N LEU A 203 -16.45 1.33 -13.47
CA LEU A 203 -16.37 0.62 -12.20
C LEU A 203 -16.28 1.59 -11.02
N VAL A 204 -15.40 2.60 -11.13
CA VAL A 204 -15.23 3.64 -10.10
C VAL A 204 -16.54 4.40 -9.88
N ASN A 205 -17.16 4.90 -10.95
CA ASN A 205 -18.43 5.62 -10.86
C ASN A 205 -19.56 4.74 -10.29
N ALA A 206 -19.59 3.45 -10.64
CA ALA A 206 -20.53 2.49 -10.08
C ALA A 206 -20.33 2.32 -8.56
N LEU A 207 -19.08 2.22 -8.09
CA LEU A 207 -18.74 2.14 -6.66
C LEU A 207 -19.18 3.38 -5.90
N GLU A 208 -18.90 4.57 -6.43
CA GLU A 208 -19.35 5.84 -5.84
C GLU A 208 -20.88 5.92 -5.77
N THR A 209 -21.55 5.53 -6.86
CA THR A 209 -23.02 5.56 -6.96
C THR A 209 -23.69 4.59 -5.99
N THR A 210 -23.21 3.35 -5.89
CA THR A 210 -23.76 2.37 -4.93
C THR A 210 -23.55 2.80 -3.48
N GLN A 211 -22.47 3.54 -3.18
CA GLN A 211 -22.25 4.10 -1.84
C GLN A 211 -23.18 5.26 -1.52
N ALA A 212 -23.45 6.12 -2.50
CA ALA A 212 -24.39 7.22 -2.35
C ALA A 212 -25.85 6.74 -2.31
N ASN A 213 -26.17 5.63 -3.01
CA ASN A 213 -27.52 5.10 -3.16
C ASN A 213 -27.59 3.62 -2.75
N CYS A 214 -27.85 3.39 -1.47
CA CYS A 214 -27.85 2.08 -0.80
C CYS A 214 -28.97 1.11 -1.22
N HIS A 215 -29.65 1.35 -2.33
CA HIS A 215 -30.72 0.48 -2.86
C HIS A 215 -30.48 0.01 -4.29
N ALA A 216 -29.46 0.51 -5.00
CA ALA A 216 -29.22 0.17 -6.40
C ALA A 216 -28.14 -0.92 -6.55
N GLU A 217 -28.51 -2.02 -7.19
CA GLU A 217 -27.58 -3.02 -7.72
C GLU A 217 -27.05 -2.53 -9.07
N ILE A 218 -25.72 -2.42 -9.21
CA ILE A 218 -25.07 -1.96 -10.44
C ILE A 218 -24.17 -3.08 -10.96
N THR A 219 -24.41 -3.53 -12.18
CA THR A 219 -23.61 -4.58 -12.83
C THR A 219 -22.76 -3.98 -13.94
N LEU A 220 -21.47 -4.29 -13.90
CA LEU A 220 -20.51 -4.05 -14.97
C LEU A 220 -20.24 -5.37 -15.68
N ASP A 221 -20.69 -5.50 -16.93
CA ASP A 221 -20.37 -6.63 -17.80
C ASP A 221 -19.10 -6.33 -18.61
N VAL A 222 -18.13 -7.24 -18.56
CA VAL A 222 -16.83 -7.09 -19.22
C VAL A 222 -16.69 -8.14 -20.32
N ASP A 223 -16.80 -7.69 -21.58
CA ASP A 223 -16.63 -8.54 -22.76
C ASP A 223 -15.15 -8.68 -23.13
N THR A 224 -14.56 -9.85 -22.94
CA THR A 224 -13.13 -10.05 -23.15
C THR A 224 -12.76 -10.56 -24.54
N THR A 225 -13.70 -10.51 -25.49
CA THR A 225 -13.42 -10.87 -26.90
C THR A 225 -12.37 -9.92 -27.51
N PRO A 226 -11.40 -10.44 -28.28
CA PRO A 226 -10.41 -9.60 -28.95
C PRO A 226 -11.06 -8.73 -30.02
N ASP A 227 -10.72 -7.43 -30.06
CA ASP A 227 -11.13 -6.54 -31.15
C ASP A 227 -10.43 -6.96 -32.46
N PRO A 228 -11.17 -7.31 -33.53
CA PRO A 228 -10.59 -7.71 -34.81
C PRO A 228 -9.72 -6.63 -35.48
N SER A 229 -9.85 -5.36 -35.09
CA SER A 229 -9.04 -4.25 -35.61
C SER A 229 -7.63 -4.16 -35.02
N SER A 230 -7.35 -4.88 -33.92
CA SER A 230 -6.09 -4.78 -33.16
C SER A 230 -4.90 -5.56 -33.74
N ALA A 231 -5.12 -6.40 -34.76
CA ALA A 231 -4.11 -7.32 -35.29
C ALA A 231 -3.18 -6.70 -36.35
N THR A 232 -3.59 -5.60 -37.00
CA THR A 232 -2.99 -5.18 -38.28
C THR A 232 -1.91 -4.10 -38.17
N ASP A 233 -1.85 -3.33 -37.07
CA ASP A 233 -0.86 -2.25 -36.90
C ASP A 233 -0.19 -2.24 -35.52
N ARG A 234 0.89 -3.03 -35.36
CA ARG A 234 1.66 -3.13 -34.11
C ARG A 234 2.30 -1.84 -33.61
N LYS A 235 2.45 -0.82 -34.47
CA LYS A 235 3.09 0.47 -34.12
C LYS A 235 2.11 1.57 -33.71
N ALA A 236 0.82 1.45 -34.06
CA ALA A 236 -0.24 2.37 -33.63
C ALA A 236 -1.01 1.83 -32.40
N ALA A 237 -0.84 0.55 -32.07
CA ALA A 237 -1.56 -0.17 -31.02
C ALA A 237 -1.21 0.23 -29.57
N GLU A 238 -0.10 0.92 -29.32
CA GLU A 238 0.41 1.12 -27.95
C GLU A 238 -0.31 2.23 -27.14
N VAL A 239 -1.19 3.05 -27.74
CA VAL A 239 -1.67 4.29 -27.10
C VAL A 239 -3.19 4.51 -27.19
N SER A 240 -3.98 3.57 -27.73
CA SER A 240 -5.43 3.79 -27.88
C SER A 240 -6.21 3.36 -26.62
N PRO A 241 -7.00 4.26 -25.98
CA PRO A 241 -7.67 3.99 -24.70
C PRO A 241 -8.75 2.90 -24.75
N HIS A 242 -9.20 2.53 -25.95
CA HIS A 242 -10.25 1.54 -26.18
C HIS A 242 -9.72 0.13 -26.52
N MET A 243 -8.39 -0.05 -26.62
CA MET A 243 -7.81 -1.36 -26.93
C MET A 243 -7.86 -2.30 -25.72
N ARG A 244 -8.26 -3.55 -25.94
CA ARG A 244 -8.33 -4.57 -24.89
C ARG A 244 -6.93 -4.87 -24.32
N PRO A 245 -6.73 -4.75 -23.00
CA PRO A 245 -5.42 -4.95 -22.40
C PRO A 245 -5.05 -6.44 -22.34
N THR A 246 -3.80 -6.73 -22.70
CA THR A 246 -3.21 -8.08 -22.58
C THR A 246 -2.63 -8.33 -21.19
N LEU A 247 -2.36 -7.26 -20.44
CA LEU A 247 -1.85 -7.27 -19.07
C LEU A 247 -2.94 -6.86 -18.07
N ASN A 248 -2.71 -7.14 -16.78
CA ASN A 248 -3.57 -6.68 -15.71
C ASN A 248 -3.44 -5.16 -15.58
N THR A 249 -4.57 -4.45 -15.61
CA THR A 249 -4.64 -2.99 -15.58
C THR A 249 -5.13 -2.44 -14.25
N LEU A 250 -5.83 -3.26 -13.46
CA LEU A 250 -6.31 -2.88 -12.14
C LEU A 250 -6.13 -4.04 -11.15
N LEU A 251 -5.82 -3.72 -9.89
CA LEU A 251 -5.93 -4.67 -8.78
C LEU A 251 -6.98 -4.18 -7.79
N ALA A 252 -8.04 -4.97 -7.59
CA ALA A 252 -9.01 -4.78 -6.52
C ALA A 252 -8.62 -5.62 -5.30
N ALA A 253 -8.24 -4.96 -4.21
CA ALA A 253 -7.91 -5.60 -2.94
C ALA A 253 -9.03 -5.37 -1.93
N PHE A 254 -9.76 -6.43 -1.60
CA PHE A 254 -10.82 -6.44 -0.59
C PHE A 254 -10.21 -6.77 0.77
N GLU A 255 -10.29 -5.83 1.72
CA GLU A 255 -9.70 -5.96 3.06
C GLU A 255 -10.75 -6.42 4.09
N ASN A 256 -10.31 -7.27 5.01
CA ASN A 256 -11.11 -7.82 6.12
C ASN A 256 -12.49 -8.32 5.65
N CYS A 257 -12.46 -9.20 4.66
CA CYS A 257 -13.64 -9.65 3.93
C CYS A 257 -14.14 -11.03 4.37
N TYR A 258 -15.39 -11.30 4.04
CA TYR A 258 -16.04 -12.60 4.12
C TYR A 258 -16.44 -12.98 2.71
N ALA A 259 -16.06 -14.18 2.26
CA ALA A 259 -16.36 -14.61 0.91
C ALA A 259 -16.94 -16.02 0.85
N SER A 260 -17.87 -16.17 -0.08
CA SER A 260 -18.46 -17.42 -0.49
C SER A 260 -18.13 -17.64 -1.97
N PHE A 261 -17.77 -18.88 -2.31
CA PHE A 261 -17.36 -19.26 -3.66
C PHE A 261 -18.19 -20.46 -4.09
N HIS A 262 -18.98 -20.29 -5.15
CA HIS A 262 -19.86 -21.31 -5.70
C HIS A 262 -19.73 -21.34 -7.23
N ASP A 263 -19.22 -22.45 -7.75
CA ASP A 263 -18.96 -22.68 -9.18
C ASP A 263 -18.20 -21.50 -9.84
N ASP A 264 -18.93 -20.66 -10.56
CA ASP A 264 -18.38 -19.51 -11.31
C ASP A 264 -18.65 -18.16 -10.63
N THR A 265 -19.23 -18.16 -9.43
CA THR A 265 -19.65 -16.98 -8.68
C THR A 265 -18.88 -16.83 -7.38
N ALA A 266 -18.33 -15.64 -7.14
CA ALA A 266 -17.76 -15.23 -5.86
C ALA A 266 -18.61 -14.10 -5.26
N GLN A 267 -19.10 -14.30 -4.05
CA GLN A 267 -19.77 -13.25 -3.27
C GLN A 267 -18.83 -12.79 -2.16
N ILE A 268 -18.57 -11.48 -2.09
CA ILE A 268 -17.57 -10.90 -1.20
C ILE A 268 -18.20 -9.72 -0.46
N ARG A 269 -18.24 -9.82 0.87
CA ARG A 269 -18.48 -8.68 1.76
C ARG A 269 -17.15 -8.19 2.28
N TYR A 270 -16.87 -6.90 2.20
CA TYR A 270 -15.58 -6.32 2.57
C TYR A 270 -15.75 -5.10 3.48
N ALA A 271 -14.74 -4.84 4.31
CA ALA A 271 -14.72 -3.65 5.17
C ALA A 271 -14.11 -2.43 4.45
N GLU A 272 -13.23 -2.68 3.49
CA GLU A 272 -12.59 -1.66 2.66
C GLU A 272 -12.18 -2.31 1.33
N LEU A 273 -12.34 -1.58 0.23
CA LEU A 273 -11.84 -1.96 -1.09
C LEU A 273 -10.78 -0.94 -1.52
N ARG A 274 -9.60 -1.43 -1.91
CA ARG A 274 -8.53 -0.61 -2.46
C ARG A 274 -8.35 -0.95 -3.93
N LEU A 275 -8.51 0.05 -4.80
CA LEU A 275 -8.21 -0.08 -6.23
C LEU A 275 -6.80 0.40 -6.51
N TRP A 276 -6.00 -0.45 -7.13
CA TRP A 276 -4.65 -0.13 -7.57
C TRP A 276 -4.62 -0.01 -9.10
N ASP A 277 -4.20 1.13 -9.62
CA ASP A 277 -3.95 1.31 -11.04
C ASP A 277 -2.61 0.68 -11.41
N LEU A 278 -2.64 -0.28 -12.34
CA LEU A 278 -1.47 -1.03 -12.81
C LEU A 278 -1.04 -0.60 -14.23
N ARG A 279 -1.77 0.34 -14.86
CA ARG A 279 -1.47 0.83 -16.22
C ARG A 279 -0.28 1.80 -16.24
N GLU A 280 -0.08 2.47 -15.11
CA GLU A 280 1.01 3.40 -14.91
C GLU A 280 2.34 2.65 -14.81
N THR A 281 3.45 3.36 -15.09
CA THR A 281 4.81 2.78 -14.97
C THR A 281 5.10 2.27 -13.54
N GLU A 282 4.33 2.73 -12.56
CA GLU A 282 4.38 2.32 -11.16
C GLU A 282 2.96 2.09 -10.63
N ALA A 283 2.69 0.88 -10.11
CA ALA A 283 1.37 0.57 -9.56
C ALA A 283 1.09 1.38 -8.28
N ARG A 284 -0.04 2.10 -8.24
CA ARG A 284 -0.45 2.95 -7.11
C ARG A 284 -1.89 2.73 -6.71
N VAL A 285 -2.24 2.97 -5.44
CA VAL A 285 -3.64 3.04 -5.04
C VAL A 285 -4.27 4.23 -5.76
N ALA A 286 -5.22 3.96 -6.65
CA ALA A 286 -6.03 4.97 -7.30
C ALA A 286 -7.08 5.50 -6.33
N GLU A 287 -7.84 4.58 -5.72
CA GLU A 287 -8.99 4.92 -4.88
C GLU A 287 -9.22 3.91 -3.75
N ILE A 288 -9.89 4.38 -2.69
CA ILE A 288 -10.27 3.57 -1.51
C ILE A 288 -11.75 3.77 -1.24
N PHE A 289 -12.46 2.66 -1.13
CA PHE A 289 -13.89 2.61 -0.90
C PHE A 289 -14.17 2.00 0.49
N PRO A 290 -15.10 2.57 1.29
CA PRO A 290 -15.56 1.98 2.54
C PRO A 290 -16.27 0.63 2.33
N ALA A 291 -16.76 0.06 3.43
CA ALA A 291 -17.39 -1.24 3.45
C ALA A 291 -18.51 -1.39 2.41
N GLY A 292 -18.58 -2.57 1.81
CA GLY A 292 -19.54 -2.86 0.77
C GLY A 292 -19.61 -4.35 0.45
N ALA A 293 -20.36 -4.65 -0.61
CA ALA A 293 -20.51 -6.00 -1.12
C ALA A 293 -20.39 -6.04 -2.63
N VAL A 294 -19.82 -7.13 -3.13
CA VAL A 294 -19.70 -7.38 -4.56
C VAL A 294 -19.97 -8.85 -4.85
N ARG A 295 -20.61 -9.10 -5.99
CA ARG A 295 -20.70 -10.41 -6.62
C ARG A 295 -19.89 -10.36 -7.91
N ILE A 296 -19.06 -11.37 -8.12
CA ILE A 296 -18.24 -11.52 -9.31
C ILE A 296 -18.64 -12.83 -9.98
N CYS A 297 -19.08 -12.77 -11.23
CA CYS A 297 -19.51 -13.94 -12.00
C CYS A 297 -18.57 -14.15 -13.18
N THR A 298 -18.04 -15.35 -13.35
CA THR A 298 -17.06 -15.71 -14.41
C THR A 298 -17.67 -16.51 -15.57
N ARG A 299 -18.99 -16.75 -15.52
CA ARG A 299 -19.81 -17.17 -16.65
C ARG A 299 -20.87 -16.12 -16.92
N SER A 300 -20.87 -15.56 -18.12
CA SER A 300 -22.12 -15.13 -18.75
C SER A 300 -22.61 -16.27 -19.63
N HIS A 301 -23.84 -16.71 -19.42
CA HIS A 301 -24.55 -17.60 -20.32
C HIS A 301 -24.54 -16.98 -21.73
N ILE A 302 -23.88 -17.67 -22.67
CA ILE A 302 -24.27 -17.68 -24.07
C ILE A 302 -24.52 -19.14 -24.42
#